data_AF-A0A2G2ZHN4-F1
#
_entry.id   AF-A0A2G2ZHN4-F1
#
_cell.length_a   1.000
_cell.length_b   1.000
_cell.length_c   1.000
_cell.angle_alpha   90.00
_cell.angle_beta   90.00
_cell.angle_gamma   90.00
#
_symmetry.space_group_name_H-M   'P 1'
#
loop_
_entity.id
_entity.type
_entity.pdbx_description
1 polymer ?
#
loop_
_entity_poly.entity_id
_entity_poly.type
_entity_poly.pdbx_seq_one_letter_code
_entity_poly.pdbx_strand_id
1 'polypeptide(L)'
;MAVPWIHLFFFHILVHVIFLSFFFVSASLSDFSIVDYNLDSDPLNGDYAPPSPPPPYPPPHPPSLTCHEMRGIGSLNTTCELNYNVNFTRDVYLEGTGNLFILQGVVLSCPFPSCCVTINVTGHLKLKANARILGGSVYIVAGNASLFSGSVINVTGLAGDPPEQSTGTPKDYQGGGGGHGGRGASCVMDNKKLPEDVWGGDTYSWESLEHPFSHGSKGQSTNKEDDYGGNGGGRIWLEVKDIFDAWGALLADGGDGGIKGGGGSGGSIYIKSKKM
;
A
#
# COMPACT_ATOMS: atom_id res chain seq x y z
N MET A 1 57.06 -48.00 -3.87
CA MET A 1 56.01 -47.48 -2.98
C MET A 1 55.44 -46.21 -3.59
N ALA A 2 54.41 -46.31 -4.42
CA ALA A 2 53.76 -45.15 -5.06
C ALA A 2 52.37 -45.57 -5.59
N VAL A 3 51.41 -45.84 -4.70
CA VAL A 3 50.01 -46.10 -5.07
C VAL A 3 48.96 -45.49 -4.10
N PRO A 4 49.15 -44.35 -3.40
CA PRO A 4 48.02 -43.71 -2.69
C PRO A 4 47.34 -42.58 -3.49
N TRP A 5 48.01 -41.99 -4.49
CA TRP A 5 47.49 -40.79 -5.18
C TRP A 5 46.52 -41.09 -6.32
N ILE A 6 46.64 -42.25 -6.96
CA ILE A 6 45.75 -42.65 -8.06
C ILE A 6 44.32 -42.89 -7.53
N HIS A 7 44.17 -43.54 -6.38
CA HIS A 7 42.85 -43.79 -5.78
C HIS A 7 42.13 -42.51 -5.32
N LEU A 8 42.87 -41.52 -4.81
CA LEU A 8 42.32 -40.23 -4.41
C LEU A 8 41.83 -39.41 -5.61
N PHE A 9 42.54 -39.50 -6.74
CA PHE A 9 42.15 -38.82 -7.98
C PHE A 9 40.89 -39.44 -8.60
N PHE A 10 40.77 -40.77 -8.61
CA PHE A 10 39.55 -41.46 -9.05
C PHE A 10 38.34 -41.16 -8.14
N PHE A 11 38.55 -41.03 -6.83
CA PHE A 11 37.48 -40.67 -5.90
C PHE A 11 36.98 -39.24 -6.14
N HIS A 12 37.87 -38.28 -6.41
CA HIS A 12 37.47 -36.91 -6.71
C HIS A 12 36.73 -36.78 -8.05
N ILE A 13 37.14 -37.54 -9.07
CA ILE A 13 36.42 -37.60 -10.35
C ILE A 13 35.04 -38.21 -10.16
N LEU A 14 34.91 -39.29 -9.39
CA LEU A 14 33.62 -39.93 -9.12
C LEU A 14 32.66 -38.98 -8.37
N VAL A 15 33.15 -38.26 -7.36
CA VAL A 15 32.35 -37.28 -6.61
C VAL A 15 31.93 -36.11 -7.51
N HIS A 16 32.79 -35.62 -8.40
CA HIS A 16 32.41 -34.57 -9.35
C HIS A 16 31.42 -35.04 -10.42
N VAL A 17 31.53 -36.27 -10.92
CA VAL A 17 30.54 -36.84 -11.85
C VAL A 17 29.17 -37.03 -11.18
N ILE A 18 29.14 -37.44 -9.90
CA ILE A 18 27.90 -37.53 -9.12
C ILE A 18 27.34 -36.13 -8.86
N PHE A 19 28.16 -35.14 -8.52
CA PHE A 19 27.69 -33.76 -8.30
C PHE A 19 27.13 -33.14 -9.59
N LEU A 20 27.79 -33.34 -10.74
CA LEU A 20 27.31 -32.86 -12.04
C LEU A 20 26.04 -33.57 -12.54
N SER A 21 25.78 -34.81 -12.10
CA SER A 21 24.54 -35.52 -12.44
C SER A 21 23.34 -35.14 -11.55
N PHE A 22 23.57 -34.53 -10.38
CA PHE A 22 22.49 -33.98 -9.53
C PHE A 22 22.04 -32.56 -9.92
N PHE A 23 22.79 -31.83 -10.76
CA PHE A 23 22.41 -30.48 -11.21
C PHE A 23 21.67 -30.41 -12.56
N PHE A 24 21.35 -31.55 -13.17
CA PHE A 24 20.47 -31.61 -14.34
C PHE A 24 19.22 -32.43 -14.05
N VAL A 25 18.37 -31.91 -13.16
CA VAL A 25 16.93 -32.17 -13.28
C VAL A 25 16.42 -31.17 -14.32
N SER A 26 16.47 -31.55 -15.59
CA SER A 26 15.60 -30.91 -16.57
C SER A 26 14.19 -31.43 -16.29
N ALA A 27 13.30 -30.54 -15.88
CA ALA A 27 11.88 -30.83 -15.95
C ALA A 27 11.55 -31.01 -17.44
N SER A 28 11.33 -32.25 -17.85
CA SER A 28 10.79 -32.55 -19.17
C SER A 28 9.41 -31.89 -19.27
N LEU A 29 9.22 -31.01 -20.25
CA LEU A 29 7.95 -30.33 -20.54
C LEU A 29 6.90 -31.30 -21.13
N SER A 30 7.05 -32.61 -20.93
CA SER A 30 6.25 -33.66 -21.60
C SER A 30 5.28 -34.41 -20.69
N ASP A 31 5.21 -34.12 -19.40
CA ASP A 31 4.36 -34.87 -18.45
C ASP A 31 3.13 -34.11 -17.94
N PHE A 32 2.75 -32.99 -18.58
CA PHE A 32 1.39 -32.44 -18.48
C PHE A 32 0.57 -32.88 -19.70
N SER A 33 0.13 -34.14 -19.70
CA SER A 33 -0.92 -34.59 -20.60
C SER A 33 -2.27 -34.20 -19.99
N ILE A 34 -2.72 -32.97 -20.27
CA ILE A 34 -4.16 -32.67 -20.20
C ILE A 34 -4.78 -33.42 -21.37
N VAL A 35 -5.54 -34.45 -21.03
CA VAL A 35 -6.39 -35.15 -21.98
C VAL A 35 -7.36 -34.14 -22.54
N ASP A 36 -7.20 -33.82 -23.83
CA ASP A 36 -8.09 -32.99 -24.62
C ASP A 36 -9.42 -33.74 -24.78
N TYR A 37 -10.30 -33.60 -23.79
CA TYR A 37 -11.69 -34.06 -23.88
C TYR A 37 -12.43 -33.09 -24.79
N ASN A 38 -12.35 -33.40 -26.07
CA ASN A 38 -13.17 -32.81 -27.12
C ASN A 38 -14.65 -33.17 -26.86
N LEU A 39 -15.37 -32.29 -26.17
CA LEU A 39 -16.81 -32.35 -25.94
C LEU A 39 -17.51 -31.28 -26.79
N ASP A 40 -17.17 -31.20 -28.08
CA ASP A 40 -18.01 -30.56 -29.09
C ASP A 40 -19.17 -31.51 -29.44
N SER A 41 -20.21 -31.56 -28.58
CA SER A 41 -21.61 -31.81 -29.00
C SER A 41 -22.55 -31.90 -27.79
N ASP A 42 -22.88 -30.78 -27.15
CA ASP A 42 -24.19 -30.61 -26.49
C ASP A 42 -24.69 -29.15 -26.63
N PRO A 43 -25.67 -28.86 -27.50
CA PRO A 43 -26.06 -27.49 -27.85
C PRO A 43 -27.05 -26.82 -26.87
N LEU A 44 -27.08 -27.18 -25.57
CA LEU A 44 -28.14 -26.72 -24.64
C LEU A 44 -27.69 -26.07 -23.32
N ASN A 45 -26.40 -25.81 -23.08
CA ASN A 45 -25.95 -24.93 -21.99
C ASN A 45 -25.19 -23.73 -22.55
N GLY A 46 -25.94 -22.73 -23.03
CA GLY A 46 -25.37 -21.41 -23.25
C GLY A 46 -24.98 -20.81 -21.91
N ASP A 47 -23.69 -20.60 -21.70
CA ASP A 47 -23.11 -19.80 -20.61
C ASP A 47 -23.58 -18.34 -20.76
N TYR A 48 -24.85 -18.08 -20.44
CA TYR A 48 -25.33 -16.73 -20.26
C TYR A 48 -24.87 -16.27 -18.87
N ALA A 49 -23.62 -15.84 -18.79
CA ALA A 49 -23.19 -14.98 -17.69
C ALA A 49 -23.95 -13.65 -17.87
N PRO A 50 -24.90 -13.29 -16.98
CA PRO A 50 -25.55 -11.99 -17.06
C PRO A 50 -24.45 -10.91 -17.02
N PRO A 51 -24.60 -9.81 -17.78
CA PRO A 51 -23.63 -8.73 -17.76
C PRO A 51 -23.40 -8.30 -16.32
N SER A 52 -22.13 -8.15 -15.93
CA SER A 52 -21.76 -7.70 -14.58
C SER A 52 -22.58 -6.47 -14.24
N PRO A 53 -23.26 -6.44 -13.07
CA PRO A 53 -24.00 -5.26 -12.66
C PRO A 53 -23.07 -4.04 -12.76
N PRO A 54 -23.57 -2.88 -13.22
CA PRO A 54 -22.76 -1.68 -13.28
C PRO A 54 -22.11 -1.47 -11.91
N PRO A 55 -20.82 -1.10 -11.86
CA PRO A 55 -20.13 -0.89 -10.60
C PRO A 55 -20.99 0.05 -9.73
N PRO A 56 -21.15 -0.26 -8.43
CA PRO A 56 -21.96 0.58 -7.56
C PRO A 56 -21.47 2.02 -7.68
N TYR A 57 -22.41 2.95 -7.88
CA TYR A 57 -22.08 4.36 -8.00
C TYR A 57 -21.23 4.76 -6.78
N PRO A 58 -20.08 5.42 -6.99
CA PRO A 58 -19.25 5.85 -5.87
C PRO A 58 -20.10 6.72 -4.93
N PRO A 59 -19.92 6.60 -3.60
CA PRO A 59 -20.66 7.41 -2.65
C PRO A 59 -20.54 8.89 -3.00
N PRO A 60 -21.63 9.68 -2.90
CA PRO A 60 -21.57 11.11 -3.18
C PRO A 60 -20.54 11.77 -2.27
N HIS A 61 -19.67 12.59 -2.85
CA HIS A 61 -18.65 13.32 -2.10
C HIS A 61 -19.32 14.26 -1.07
N PRO A 62 -18.70 14.47 0.11
CA PRO A 62 -19.16 15.50 1.03
C PRO A 62 -19.06 16.88 0.36
N PRO A 63 -19.82 17.88 0.84
CA PRO A 63 -19.77 19.22 0.26
C PRO A 63 -18.33 19.78 0.30
N SER A 64 -17.92 20.35 -0.84
CA SER A 64 -16.59 20.96 -1.01
C SER A 64 -16.41 22.15 -0.08
N LEU A 65 -15.29 22.21 0.63
CA LEU A 65 -14.93 23.37 1.45
C LEU A 65 -14.44 24.51 0.56
N THR A 66 -14.79 25.73 0.94
CA THR A 66 -14.27 26.94 0.31
C THR A 66 -12.90 27.33 0.86
N CYS A 67 -12.15 28.11 0.08
CA CYS A 67 -10.86 28.65 0.54
C CYS A 67 -11.00 29.47 1.84
N HIS A 68 -12.12 30.19 2.00
CA HIS A 68 -12.39 31.01 3.16
C HIS A 68 -12.63 30.18 4.43
N GLU A 69 -13.32 29.04 4.33
CA GLU A 69 -13.51 28.10 5.45
C GLU A 69 -12.19 27.51 5.94
N MET A 70 -11.22 27.36 5.04
CA MET A 70 -9.84 26.97 5.39
C MET A 70 -8.99 28.14 5.88
N ARG A 71 -9.57 29.33 6.08
CA ARG A 71 -8.86 30.57 6.44
C ARG A 71 -7.76 30.96 5.43
N GLY A 72 -7.91 30.52 4.19
CA GLY A 72 -7.03 30.88 3.08
C GLY A 72 -7.42 32.20 2.43
N ILE A 73 -6.55 32.66 1.53
CA ILE A 73 -6.75 33.88 0.74
C ILE A 73 -7.09 33.49 -0.70
N GLY A 74 -8.15 34.09 -1.25
CA GLY A 74 -8.60 33.85 -2.62
C GLY A 74 -9.70 32.78 -2.73
N SER A 75 -9.68 31.99 -3.79
CA SER A 75 -10.71 30.97 -4.06
C SER A 75 -10.15 29.76 -4.81
N LEU A 76 -10.76 28.59 -4.62
CA LEU A 76 -10.35 27.34 -5.30
C LEU A 76 -10.58 27.38 -6.82
N ASN A 77 -11.41 28.31 -7.33
CA ASN A 77 -11.61 28.53 -8.77
C ASN A 77 -10.58 29.47 -9.40
N THR A 78 -9.80 30.18 -8.59
CA THR A 78 -8.75 31.08 -9.06
C THR A 78 -7.41 30.64 -8.48
N THR A 79 -7.03 31.16 -7.33
CA THR A 79 -5.92 30.67 -6.52
C THR A 79 -6.31 30.78 -5.06
N CYS A 80 -6.25 29.64 -4.36
CA CYS A 80 -6.41 29.57 -2.92
C CYS A 80 -5.03 29.41 -2.28
N GLU A 81 -4.63 30.38 -1.47
CA GLU A 81 -3.39 30.32 -0.71
C GLU A 81 -3.69 30.03 0.76
N LEU A 82 -3.18 28.90 1.26
CA LEU A 82 -3.23 28.56 2.68
C LEU A 82 -1.97 29.07 3.36
N ASN A 83 -2.12 30.08 4.21
CA ASN A 83 -1.06 30.71 4.99
C ASN A 83 -1.13 30.41 6.50
N TYR A 84 -2.13 29.62 6.93
CA TYR A 84 -2.31 29.19 8.31
C TYR A 84 -2.52 27.69 8.39
N ASN A 85 -2.09 27.10 9.50
CA ASN A 85 -2.35 25.68 9.79
C ASN A 85 -3.85 25.46 9.97
N VAL A 86 -4.37 24.41 9.37
CA VAL A 86 -5.77 24.01 9.46
C VAL A 86 -5.83 22.58 9.98
N ASN A 87 -6.70 22.35 10.96
CA ASN A 87 -6.91 21.02 11.53
C ASN A 87 -8.39 20.66 11.42
N PHE A 88 -8.68 19.55 10.75
CA PHE A 88 -10.03 19.06 10.49
C PHE A 88 -10.36 17.87 11.39
N THR A 89 -11.63 17.81 11.80
CA THR A 89 -12.19 16.73 12.62
C THR A 89 -13.15 15.83 11.84
N ARG A 90 -13.20 16.02 10.52
CA ARG A 90 -14.02 15.27 9.57
C ARG A 90 -13.30 15.19 8.23
N ASP A 91 -13.78 14.31 7.36
CA ASP A 91 -13.29 14.22 5.99
C ASP A 91 -13.37 15.56 5.26
N VAL A 92 -12.35 15.76 4.43
CA VAL A 92 -12.07 17.00 3.73
C VAL A 92 -12.25 16.75 2.24
N TYR A 93 -13.09 17.55 1.60
CA TYR A 93 -13.22 17.57 0.15
C TYR A 93 -12.98 18.99 -0.33
N LEU A 94 -11.99 19.16 -1.22
CA LEU A 94 -11.65 20.42 -1.87
C LEU A 94 -11.81 20.23 -3.37
N GLU A 95 -12.64 21.05 -3.98
CA GLU A 95 -12.88 21.05 -5.41
C GLU A 95 -12.78 22.47 -5.97
N GLY A 96 -12.09 22.63 -7.11
CA GLY A 96 -12.12 23.89 -7.84
C GLY A 96 -11.39 23.86 -9.17
N THR A 97 -11.66 24.87 -10.00
CA THR A 97 -11.05 24.98 -11.34
C THR A 97 -9.68 25.67 -11.36
N GLY A 98 -9.23 26.18 -10.21
CA GLY A 98 -8.03 26.98 -10.06
C GLY A 98 -6.89 26.22 -9.38
N ASN A 99 -6.14 26.96 -8.54
CA ASN A 99 -4.94 26.48 -7.87
C ASN A 99 -5.13 26.37 -6.35
N LEU A 100 -4.40 25.44 -5.73
CA LEU A 100 -4.27 25.33 -4.28
C LEU A 100 -2.80 25.37 -3.88
N PHE A 101 -2.40 26.45 -3.20
CA PHE A 101 -1.03 26.66 -2.74
C PHE A 101 -0.97 26.59 -1.22
N ILE A 102 -0.33 25.54 -0.70
CA ILE A 102 -0.02 25.41 0.71
C ILE A 102 1.33 26.08 0.93
N LEU A 103 1.32 27.21 1.63
CA LEU A 103 2.51 28.03 1.81
C LEU A 103 3.54 27.38 2.74
N GLN A 104 4.72 28.00 2.82
CA GLN A 104 5.86 27.51 3.57
C GLN A 104 5.49 27.13 5.00
N GLY A 105 5.80 25.90 5.41
CA GLY A 105 5.58 25.43 6.79
C GLY A 105 4.11 25.26 7.20
N VAL A 106 3.16 25.47 6.29
CA VAL A 106 1.73 25.34 6.58
C VAL A 106 1.33 23.86 6.60
N VAL A 107 0.52 23.49 7.60
CA VAL A 107 0.03 22.13 7.81
C VAL A 107 -1.48 22.09 7.58
N LEU A 108 -1.90 21.31 6.59
CA LEU A 108 -3.29 20.89 6.38
C LEU A 108 -3.45 19.50 7.02
N SER A 109 -4.16 19.44 8.14
CA SER A 109 -4.18 18.26 9.01
C SER A 109 -5.57 17.67 9.16
N CYS A 110 -5.67 16.35 9.03
CA CYS A 110 -6.81 15.55 9.45
C CYS A 110 -6.32 14.29 10.19
N PRO A 111 -5.99 14.40 11.49
CA PRO A 111 -5.06 13.48 12.15
C PRO A 111 -5.74 12.28 12.82
N PHE A 112 -6.97 11.93 12.44
CA PHE A 112 -7.66 10.75 12.97
C PHE A 112 -7.60 9.58 11.97
N PRO A 113 -7.56 8.32 12.46
CA PRO A 113 -7.58 7.12 11.63
C PRO A 113 -8.69 7.17 10.58
N SER A 114 -8.39 6.73 9.36
CA SER A 114 -9.31 6.74 8.21
C SER A 114 -9.71 8.11 7.66
N CYS A 115 -9.28 9.25 8.22
CA CYS A 115 -9.69 10.54 7.67
C CYS A 115 -9.27 10.68 6.21
N CYS A 116 -10.22 11.02 5.34
CA CYS A 116 -9.99 11.22 3.92
C CYS A 116 -9.82 12.70 3.59
N VAL A 117 -8.65 13.05 3.05
CA VAL A 117 -8.35 14.36 2.47
C VAL A 117 -8.35 14.23 0.95
N THR A 118 -9.41 14.73 0.32
CA THR A 118 -9.62 14.66 -1.12
C THR A 118 -9.48 16.05 -1.73
N ILE A 119 -8.56 16.19 -2.68
CA ILE A 119 -8.25 17.44 -3.37
C ILE A 119 -8.43 17.20 -4.86
N ASN A 120 -9.34 17.93 -5.48
CA ASN A 120 -9.60 17.88 -6.91
C ASN A 120 -9.51 19.30 -7.49
N VAL A 121 -8.37 19.62 -8.08
CA VAL A 121 -8.12 20.92 -8.70
C VAL A 121 -7.72 20.77 -10.15
N THR A 122 -8.32 21.53 -11.07
CA THR A 122 -7.89 21.43 -12.47
C THR A 122 -6.59 22.17 -12.74
N GLY A 123 -6.22 23.14 -11.90
CA GLY A 123 -4.97 23.90 -11.99
C GLY A 123 -3.80 23.23 -11.26
N HIS A 124 -3.05 24.03 -10.49
CA HIS A 124 -1.81 23.63 -9.84
C HIS A 124 -1.99 23.43 -8.33
N LEU A 125 -1.67 22.23 -7.85
CA LEU A 125 -1.41 21.98 -6.43
C LEU A 125 0.07 22.24 -6.11
N LYS A 126 0.35 23.11 -5.14
CA LYS A 126 1.73 23.42 -4.73
C LYS A 126 1.89 23.30 -3.23
N LEU A 127 2.78 22.41 -2.79
CA LEU A 127 3.26 22.37 -1.42
C LEU A 127 4.61 23.06 -1.38
N LYS A 128 4.66 24.27 -0.83
CA LYS A 128 5.94 24.99 -0.64
C LYS A 128 6.80 24.26 0.40
N ALA A 129 8.04 24.71 0.56
CA ALA A 129 8.97 23.98 1.42
C ALA A 129 8.41 23.81 2.85
N ASN A 130 8.72 22.67 3.46
CA ASN A 130 8.23 22.27 4.78
C ASN A 130 6.69 22.26 4.98
N ALA A 131 5.89 22.45 3.93
CA ALA A 131 4.43 22.34 3.98
C ALA A 131 4.01 20.88 4.15
N ARG A 132 2.89 20.62 4.83
CA ARG A 132 2.46 19.26 5.15
C ARG A 132 0.98 19.04 4.89
N ILE A 133 0.65 17.86 4.35
CA ILE A 133 -0.71 17.31 4.33
C ILE A 133 -0.70 16.07 5.21
N LEU A 134 -1.60 16.01 6.19
CA LEU A 134 -1.78 14.86 7.09
C LEU A 134 -3.19 14.31 6.96
N GLY A 135 -3.32 12.99 6.82
CA GLY A 135 -4.61 12.31 6.69
C GLY A 135 -4.45 10.78 6.80
N GLY A 136 -5.55 10.06 7.04
CA GLY A 136 -5.55 8.59 6.94
C GLY A 136 -5.62 8.09 5.49
N SER A 137 -6.20 8.89 4.60
CA SER A 137 -6.12 8.72 3.15
C SER A 137 -6.00 10.10 2.50
N VAL A 138 -5.10 10.25 1.55
CA VAL A 138 -4.93 11.49 0.79
C VAL A 138 -5.12 11.15 -0.68
N TYR A 139 -6.17 11.72 -1.28
CA TYR A 139 -6.52 11.54 -2.69
C TYR A 139 -6.39 12.88 -3.41
N ILE A 140 -5.50 12.97 -4.39
CA ILE A 140 -5.20 14.21 -5.09
C ILE A 140 -5.35 13.97 -6.59
N VAL A 141 -6.19 14.78 -7.22
CA VAL A 141 -6.27 14.94 -8.67
C VAL A 141 -5.94 16.39 -8.98
N ALA A 142 -4.89 16.59 -9.77
CA ALA A 142 -4.39 17.92 -10.12
C ALA A 142 -4.07 18.03 -11.62
N GLY A 143 -4.14 19.24 -12.19
CA GLY A 143 -3.55 19.52 -13.50
C GLY A 143 -2.03 19.41 -13.43
N ASN A 144 -1.44 20.23 -12.56
CA ASN A 144 -0.02 20.17 -12.20
C ASN A 144 0.13 19.96 -10.69
N ALA A 145 1.22 19.33 -10.26
CA ALA A 145 1.56 19.24 -8.84
C ALA A 145 3.05 19.47 -8.61
N SER A 146 3.40 20.29 -7.62
CA SER A 146 4.81 20.49 -7.22
C SER A 146 4.95 20.38 -5.71
N LEU A 147 5.81 19.46 -5.28
CA LEU A 147 6.24 19.27 -3.90
C LEU A 147 7.64 19.85 -3.76
N PHE A 148 7.80 20.90 -2.94
CA PHE A 148 9.09 21.53 -2.70
C PHE A 148 9.87 20.85 -1.57
N SER A 149 11.15 21.19 -1.44
CA SER A 149 12.06 20.61 -0.44
C SER A 149 11.47 20.60 0.98
N GLY A 150 11.49 19.43 1.62
CA GLY A 150 10.97 19.23 2.97
C GLY A 150 9.44 19.23 3.08
N SER A 151 8.71 19.44 1.99
CA SER A 151 7.26 19.24 1.99
C SER A 151 6.92 17.75 2.10
N VAL A 152 5.81 17.43 2.77
CA VAL A 152 5.45 16.04 3.06
C VAL A 152 3.94 15.82 2.91
N ILE A 153 3.56 14.76 2.20
CA ILE A 153 2.23 14.16 2.33
C ILE A 153 2.40 12.93 3.21
N ASN A 154 1.81 12.96 4.40
CA ASN A 154 2.06 11.95 5.42
C ASN A 154 0.75 11.31 5.89
N VAL A 155 0.70 9.99 5.72
CA VAL A 155 -0.40 9.13 6.14
C VAL A 155 0.07 8.03 7.10
N THR A 156 1.24 8.21 7.71
CA THR A 156 1.90 7.23 8.59
C THR A 156 1.08 6.91 9.83
N GLY A 157 0.82 5.63 10.09
CA GLY A 157 0.08 5.18 11.27
C GLY A 157 -1.36 5.69 11.37
N LEU A 158 -1.92 6.21 10.27
CA LEU A 158 -3.27 6.77 10.19
C LEU A 158 -4.24 5.88 9.39
N ALA A 159 -3.88 4.62 9.17
CA ALA A 159 -4.82 3.64 8.60
C ALA A 159 -6.08 3.51 9.45
N GLY A 160 -7.17 3.23 8.76
CA GLY A 160 -8.37 2.68 9.39
C GLY A 160 -8.24 1.20 9.70
N ASP A 161 -9.40 0.58 9.88
CA ASP A 161 -9.51 -0.87 9.87
C ASP A 161 -9.06 -1.42 8.49
N PRO A 162 -8.36 -2.56 8.46
CA PRO A 162 -7.95 -3.17 7.19
C PRO A 162 -9.18 -3.61 6.37
N PRO A 163 -9.06 -3.78 5.04
CA PRO A 163 -10.17 -4.24 4.20
C PRO A 163 -10.78 -5.54 4.73
N GLU A 164 -12.11 -5.73 4.66
CA GLU A 164 -12.78 -6.94 5.19
C GLU A 164 -12.25 -8.27 4.62
N GLN A 165 -11.62 -8.22 3.45
CA GLN A 165 -11.02 -9.35 2.74
C GLN A 165 -9.58 -9.65 3.19
N SER A 166 -8.98 -8.86 4.10
CA SER A 166 -7.69 -9.21 4.70
C SER A 166 -7.89 -10.38 5.65
N THR A 167 -7.76 -11.60 5.12
CA THR A 167 -7.49 -12.75 5.97
C THR A 167 -6.14 -12.52 6.65
N GLY A 168 -6.00 -12.94 7.90
CA GLY A 168 -4.75 -12.71 8.65
C GLY A 168 -4.71 -11.43 9.48
N THR A 169 -5.82 -10.69 9.65
CA THR A 169 -6.02 -9.98 10.93
C THR A 169 -6.02 -11.05 12.01
N PRO A 170 -5.07 -11.04 12.95
CA PRO A 170 -4.93 -12.14 13.89
C PRO A 170 -6.20 -12.27 14.73
N LYS A 171 -6.91 -13.40 14.58
CA LYS A 171 -7.98 -13.76 15.53
C LYS A 171 -7.42 -14.08 16.92
N ASP A 172 -6.11 -14.34 16.98
CA ASP A 172 -5.36 -14.69 18.18
C ASP A 172 -4.23 -13.69 18.44
N TYR A 173 -3.87 -13.54 19.71
CA TYR A 173 -2.80 -12.69 20.28
C TYR A 173 -1.37 -12.89 19.70
N GLN A 174 -1.18 -13.78 18.72
CA GLN A 174 0.13 -14.20 18.21
C GLN A 174 0.32 -14.04 16.68
N GLY A 175 -0.62 -13.42 15.96
CA GLY A 175 -0.46 -13.19 14.52
C GLY A 175 0.18 -11.84 14.18
N GLY A 176 0.67 -11.70 12.95
CA GLY A 176 1.25 -10.47 12.41
C GLY A 176 0.24 -9.63 11.62
N GLY A 177 0.56 -8.37 11.35
CA GLY A 177 -0.16 -7.58 10.35
C GLY A 177 0.14 -8.11 8.93
N GLY A 178 -0.82 -8.02 8.01
CA GLY A 178 -0.62 -8.24 6.57
C GLY A 178 -0.29 -6.94 5.81
N GLY A 179 0.19 -7.02 4.58
CA GLY A 179 0.44 -5.87 3.72
C GLY A 179 -0.17 -6.00 2.33
N HIS A 180 -0.25 -4.87 1.62
CA HIS A 180 -0.62 -4.87 0.20
C HIS A 180 0.46 -5.62 -0.61
N GLY A 181 0.10 -6.73 -1.25
CA GLY A 181 1.03 -7.50 -2.09
C GLY A 181 2.11 -8.31 -1.36
N GLY A 182 2.13 -8.33 -0.02
CA GLY A 182 3.08 -9.13 0.76
C GLY A 182 2.61 -9.48 2.18
N ARG A 183 3.19 -10.53 2.76
CA ARG A 183 2.98 -10.90 4.16
C ARG A 183 3.68 -9.89 5.07
N GLY A 184 3.09 -9.56 6.21
CA GLY A 184 3.78 -8.70 7.18
C GLY A 184 4.62 -9.48 8.19
N ALA A 185 5.14 -8.77 9.19
CA ALA A 185 6.03 -9.34 10.19
C ALA A 185 5.25 -10.06 11.29
N SER A 186 5.83 -11.12 11.85
CA SER A 186 5.29 -11.83 13.01
C SER A 186 6.23 -11.73 14.21
N CYS A 187 5.66 -11.62 15.42
CA CYS A 187 6.40 -11.57 16.67
C CYS A 187 6.27 -12.90 17.41
N VAL A 188 7.37 -13.67 17.49
CA VAL A 188 7.42 -14.92 18.26
C VAL A 188 7.91 -14.62 19.67
N MET A 189 6.98 -14.54 20.63
CA MET A 189 7.31 -14.40 22.06
C MET A 189 7.36 -15.75 22.80
N ASP A 190 6.97 -16.83 22.13
CA ASP A 190 6.99 -18.19 22.70
C ASP A 190 8.28 -18.91 22.28
N ASN A 191 9.19 -19.12 23.23
CA ASN A 191 10.46 -19.81 23.02
C ASN A 191 10.30 -21.29 22.61
N LYS A 192 9.08 -21.82 22.58
CA LYS A 192 8.79 -23.20 22.14
C LYS A 192 8.40 -23.29 20.66
N LYS A 193 8.11 -22.17 20.01
CA LYS A 193 7.74 -22.12 18.58
C LYS A 193 8.97 -21.78 17.75
N LEU A 194 9.16 -22.50 16.65
CA LEU A 194 10.17 -22.13 15.67
C LEU A 194 9.66 -20.94 14.84
N PRO A 195 10.54 -20.11 14.26
CA PRO A 195 10.12 -19.02 13.37
C PRO A 195 9.25 -19.50 12.18
N GLU A 196 9.44 -20.73 11.73
CA GLU A 196 8.63 -21.39 10.69
C GLU A 196 7.22 -21.80 11.14
N ASP A 197 6.96 -21.85 12.45
CA ASP A 197 5.64 -22.15 13.02
C ASP A 197 4.77 -20.90 13.18
N VAL A 198 5.33 -19.71 12.93
CA VAL A 198 4.66 -18.42 13.15
C VAL A 198 4.72 -17.56 11.90
N TRP A 199 3.55 -17.25 11.37
CA TRP A 199 3.38 -16.55 10.11
C TRP A 199 2.93 -15.11 10.40
N GLY A 200 3.35 -14.17 9.57
CA GLY A 200 2.77 -12.83 9.55
C GLY A 200 1.35 -12.85 8.99
N GLY A 201 0.66 -11.71 9.02
CA GLY A 201 -0.67 -11.59 8.42
C GLY A 201 -0.63 -11.86 6.92
N ASP A 202 -1.74 -12.34 6.36
CA ASP A 202 -1.78 -12.70 4.95
C ASP A 202 -1.65 -11.48 4.05
N THR A 203 -1.13 -11.72 2.86
CA THR A 203 -1.16 -10.76 1.78
C THR A 203 -2.60 -10.47 1.39
N TYR A 204 -2.95 -9.21 1.16
CA TYR A 204 -4.22 -8.81 0.56
C TYR A 204 -4.00 -7.93 -0.67
N SER A 205 -5.08 -7.75 -1.43
CA SER A 205 -5.14 -6.88 -2.61
C SER A 205 -4.15 -7.25 -3.73
N TRP A 206 -3.88 -8.55 -3.90
CA TRP A 206 -3.04 -9.05 -5.01
C TRP A 206 -3.59 -8.67 -6.39
N GLU A 207 -4.92 -8.71 -6.56
CA GLU A 207 -5.60 -8.36 -7.82
C GLU A 207 -5.45 -6.89 -8.22
N SER A 208 -5.17 -6.00 -7.27
CA SER A 208 -5.01 -4.56 -7.50
C SER A 208 -3.56 -4.07 -7.31
N LEU A 209 -2.58 -4.98 -7.42
CA LEU A 209 -1.15 -4.68 -7.32
C LEU A 209 -0.69 -3.54 -8.24
N GLU A 210 -1.31 -3.41 -9.42
CA GLU A 210 -1.00 -2.35 -10.38
C GLU A 210 -1.48 -0.97 -9.91
N HIS A 211 -2.53 -0.93 -9.09
CA HIS A 211 -3.21 0.28 -8.61
C HIS A 211 -3.39 0.21 -7.09
N PRO A 212 -2.29 0.20 -6.31
CA PRO A 212 -2.34 -0.03 -4.87
C PRO A 212 -3.10 1.09 -4.17
N PHE A 213 -4.21 0.74 -3.51
CA PHE A 213 -5.01 1.68 -2.73
C PHE A 213 -5.60 1.02 -1.47
N SER A 214 -4.73 0.40 -0.69
CA SER A 214 -5.10 -0.34 0.51
C SER A 214 -4.42 0.26 1.74
N HIS A 215 -5.16 0.33 2.83
CA HIS A 215 -4.58 0.61 4.14
C HIS A 215 -3.60 -0.47 4.55
N GLY A 216 -2.58 -0.09 5.31
CA GLY A 216 -1.79 -1.02 6.11
C GLY A 216 -2.63 -1.59 7.24
N SER A 217 -2.30 -2.79 7.69
CA SER A 217 -2.93 -3.42 8.84
C SER A 217 -2.25 -3.01 10.14
N LYS A 218 -3.00 -3.11 11.23
CA LYS A 218 -2.48 -2.90 12.57
C LYS A 218 -1.54 -4.03 12.97
N GLY A 219 -0.49 -3.70 13.72
CA GLY A 219 0.35 -4.67 14.40
C GLY A 219 -0.40 -5.35 15.55
N GLN A 220 0.18 -6.41 16.11
CA GLN A 220 -0.46 -7.17 17.18
C GLN A 220 0.03 -6.73 18.57
N SER A 221 -0.74 -7.02 19.60
CA SER A 221 -0.38 -6.80 21.01
C SER A 221 0.30 -8.01 21.65
N THR A 222 1.19 -7.82 22.62
CA THR A 222 1.70 -8.90 23.46
C THR A 222 0.74 -9.30 24.59
N ASN A 223 -0.38 -8.57 24.76
CA ASN A 223 -1.40 -8.87 25.76
C ASN A 223 -2.77 -9.17 25.13
N LYS A 224 -3.62 -9.96 25.82
CA LYS A 224 -4.96 -10.31 25.34
C LYS A 224 -6.02 -9.26 25.66
N GLU A 225 -5.86 -8.54 26.75
CA GLU A 225 -6.87 -7.57 27.21
C GLU A 225 -6.66 -6.17 26.62
N ASP A 226 -5.44 -5.86 26.18
CA ASP A 226 -5.05 -4.55 25.68
C ASP A 226 -4.53 -4.62 24.24
N ASP A 227 -4.89 -3.65 23.41
CA ASP A 227 -4.39 -3.50 22.06
C ASP A 227 -3.24 -2.49 21.99
N TYR A 228 -2.00 -3.00 22.06
CA TYR A 228 -0.76 -2.22 21.95
C TYR A 228 -0.20 -2.17 20.52
N GLY A 229 -0.90 -2.72 19.53
CA GLY A 229 -0.41 -2.77 18.16
C GLY A 229 -0.25 -1.39 17.52
N GLY A 230 0.84 -1.18 16.78
CA GLY A 230 1.01 0.02 15.97
C GLY A 230 -0.03 0.06 14.85
N ASN A 231 -0.68 1.21 14.63
CA ASN A 231 -1.67 1.38 13.54
C ASN A 231 -1.03 1.15 12.16
N GLY A 232 -1.81 0.72 11.17
CA GLY A 232 -1.31 0.62 9.80
C GLY A 232 -1.05 1.97 9.14
N GLY A 233 -0.35 1.95 8.01
CA GLY A 233 -0.14 3.12 7.15
C GLY A 233 -1.36 3.47 6.28
N GLY A 234 -1.57 4.75 6.06
CA GLY A 234 -2.67 5.27 5.25
C GLY A 234 -2.51 5.07 3.74
N ARG A 235 -3.37 5.74 2.96
CA ARG A 235 -3.32 5.66 1.48
C ARG A 235 -2.95 6.99 0.86
N ILE A 236 -2.07 7.00 -0.13
CA ILE A 236 -1.80 8.17 -0.97
C ILE A 236 -2.16 7.81 -2.41
N TRP A 237 -3.06 8.56 -3.02
CA TRP A 237 -3.37 8.49 -4.44
C TRP A 237 -3.11 9.86 -5.05
N LEU A 238 -2.20 9.92 -6.03
CA LEU A 238 -1.80 11.15 -6.68
C LEU A 238 -1.90 10.98 -8.19
N GLU A 239 -2.90 11.62 -8.79
CA GLU A 239 -3.08 11.69 -10.25
C GLU A 239 -2.85 13.12 -10.73
N VAL A 240 -1.80 13.28 -11.55
CA VAL A 240 -1.37 14.58 -12.08
C VAL A 240 -1.45 14.51 -13.61
N LYS A 241 -2.23 15.40 -14.21
CA LYS A 241 -2.52 15.32 -15.66
C LYS A 241 -1.32 15.70 -16.51
N ASP A 242 -0.54 16.69 -16.08
CA ASP A 242 0.52 17.29 -16.89
C ASP A 242 1.91 17.10 -16.25
N ILE A 243 2.29 17.90 -15.26
CA ILE A 243 3.64 17.88 -14.67
C ILE A 243 3.58 17.60 -13.17
N PHE A 244 4.33 16.60 -12.73
CA PHE A 244 4.59 16.31 -11.31
C PHE A 244 6.05 16.55 -10.94
N ASP A 245 6.32 17.63 -10.20
CA ASP A 245 7.65 17.94 -9.64
C ASP A 245 7.79 17.39 -8.21
N ALA A 246 8.58 16.32 -8.04
CA ALA A 246 8.70 15.61 -6.78
C ALA A 246 10.00 15.94 -6.02
N TRP A 247 10.04 17.07 -5.29
CA TRP A 247 11.13 17.42 -4.36
C TRP A 247 10.76 17.27 -2.87
N GLY A 248 9.55 16.79 -2.58
CA GLY A 248 9.08 16.47 -1.24
C GLY A 248 9.07 14.96 -0.97
N ALA A 249 8.46 14.56 0.16
CA ALA A 249 8.30 13.17 0.55
C ALA A 249 6.82 12.75 0.60
N LEU A 250 6.58 11.48 0.28
CA LEU A 250 5.30 10.80 0.47
C LEU A 250 5.53 9.67 1.47
N LEU A 251 4.85 9.72 2.62
CA LEU A 251 5.07 8.79 3.73
C LEU A 251 3.79 8.02 4.01
N ALA A 252 3.84 6.69 3.92
CA ALA A 252 2.73 5.80 4.21
C ALA A 252 3.15 4.68 5.16
N ASP A 253 4.03 4.98 6.11
CA ASP A 253 4.59 3.98 7.01
C ASP A 253 3.55 3.47 8.03
N GLY A 254 3.79 2.28 8.59
CA GLY A 254 3.06 1.83 9.76
C GLY A 254 3.46 2.60 11.02
N GLY A 255 2.58 2.61 12.00
CA GLY A 255 2.83 3.14 13.33
C GLY A 255 3.64 2.17 14.19
N ASP A 256 4.28 2.70 15.24
CA ASP A 256 5.05 1.93 16.20
C ASP A 256 4.17 1.45 17.37
N GLY A 257 4.21 0.14 17.64
CA GLY A 257 3.54 -0.49 18.79
C GLY A 257 4.38 -0.49 20.08
N GLY A 258 5.64 -0.02 20.00
CA GLY A 258 6.57 0.04 21.11
C GLY A 258 7.01 -1.35 21.60
N ILE A 259 7.40 -1.45 22.87
CA ILE A 259 7.91 -2.72 23.44
C ILE A 259 6.79 -3.73 23.77
N LYS A 260 5.52 -3.30 23.76
CA LYS A 260 4.36 -4.12 24.13
C LYS A 260 3.51 -4.56 22.94
N GLY A 261 3.86 -4.14 21.73
CA GLY A 261 3.12 -4.48 20.52
C GLY A 261 4.02 -4.42 19.29
N GLY A 262 3.65 -5.15 18.25
CA GLY A 262 4.29 -5.07 16.95
C GLY A 262 3.95 -3.76 16.24
N GLY A 263 4.85 -3.32 15.36
CA GLY A 263 4.57 -2.22 14.44
C GLY A 263 3.47 -2.56 13.45
N GLY A 264 2.75 -1.54 12.96
CA GLY A 264 1.81 -1.68 11.87
C GLY A 264 2.51 -1.85 10.53
N SER A 265 1.81 -2.39 9.54
CA SER A 265 2.34 -2.46 8.18
C SER A 265 2.18 -1.12 7.46
N GLY A 266 3.04 -0.88 6.46
CA GLY A 266 2.90 0.27 5.57
C GLY A 266 1.63 0.20 4.75
N GLY A 267 1.11 1.36 4.38
CA GLY A 267 0.00 1.49 3.45
C GLY A 267 0.46 1.61 2.00
N SER A 268 -0.39 2.18 1.15
CA SER A 268 -0.17 2.23 -0.29
C SER A 268 0.07 3.64 -0.81
N ILE A 269 0.98 3.77 -1.77
CA ILE A 269 1.20 5.01 -2.54
C ILE A 269 1.03 4.68 -4.02
N TYR A 270 0.05 5.32 -4.67
CA TYR A 270 -0.14 5.27 -6.12
C TYR A 270 0.10 6.66 -6.71
N ILE A 271 0.93 6.71 -7.75
CA ILE A 271 1.26 7.95 -8.48
C ILE A 271 1.05 7.70 -9.96
N LYS A 272 0.21 8.52 -10.58
CA LYS A 272 0.00 8.56 -12.02
C LYS A 272 0.28 9.96 -12.52
N SER A 273 1.26 10.08 -13.40
CA SER A 273 1.59 11.34 -14.07
C SER A 273 1.83 11.08 -15.54
N LYS A 274 1.62 12.10 -16.38
CA LYS A 274 2.05 12.05 -17.77
C LYS A 274 3.57 11.89 -17.84
N LYS A 275 4.02 11.01 -18.74
CA LYS A 275 5.43 10.86 -19.05
C LYS A 275 5.94 12.13 -19.74
N MET A 276 6.97 12.74 -19.18
CA MET A 276 7.67 13.89 -19.77
C MET A 276 8.47 13.48 -21.01
#